data_AF-A0A927NHM4-F1
#
_entry.id   AF-A0A927NHM4-F1
#
_cell.length_a   1.000
_cell.length_b   1.000
_cell.length_c   1.000
_cell.angle_alpha   90.00
_cell.angle_beta   90.00
_cell.angle_gamma   90.00
#
_symmetry.space_group_name_H-M   'P 1'
#
loop_
_entity.id
_entity.type
_entity.pdbx_description
1 polymer ?
#
loop_
_entity_poly.entity_id
_entity_poly.type
_entity_poly.pdbx_seq_one_letter_code
_entity_poly.pdbx_strand_id
1 'polypeptide(L)'
;MIEIFTDLFDIVKKIKYIDNNYRVFRNITKHRFEIYYQNGLNLNLELILPYNNLDYRAINLINKSRVENADELFDYVDNFNDKLGLKE
;
A
#
# COMPACT_ATOMS: atom_id res chain seq x y z
N MET A 1 11.11 -14.11 2.63
CA MET A 1 10.83 -12.67 2.82
C MET A 1 11.47 -12.23 4.13
N ILE A 2 11.82 -10.96 4.27
CA ILE A 2 12.43 -10.41 5.49
C ILE A 2 11.51 -9.31 6.01
N GLU A 3 11.10 -9.37 7.27
CA GLU A 3 10.32 -8.30 7.88
C GLU A 3 11.19 -7.07 8.12
N ILE A 4 10.65 -5.90 7.82
CA ILE A 4 11.31 -4.61 7.99
C ILE A 4 10.63 -3.89 9.14
N PHE A 5 11.39 -3.65 10.21
CA PHE A 5 10.89 -2.99 11.41
C PHE A 5 11.12 -1.47 11.40
N THR A 6 12.17 -1.02 10.71
CA THR A 6 12.60 0.38 10.63
C THR A 6 13.21 0.66 9.26
N ASP A 7 13.12 1.91 8.81
CA ASP A 7 13.72 2.39 7.56
C ASP A 7 14.22 3.83 7.73
N LEU A 8 14.98 4.33 6.75
CA LEU A 8 15.62 5.65 6.79
C LEU A 8 14.63 6.82 6.93
N PHE A 9 13.40 6.67 6.43
CA PHE A 9 12.40 7.73 6.36
C PHE A 9 11.21 7.50 7.31
N ASP A 10 11.33 6.58 8.27
CA ASP A 10 10.29 6.18 9.21
C ASP A 10 8.96 5.78 8.53
N ILE A 11 9.02 5.27 7.29
CA ILE A 11 7.82 4.85 6.57
C ILE A 11 7.15 3.66 7.24
N VAL A 12 7.90 2.65 7.71
CA VAL A 12 7.33 1.51 8.46
C VAL A 12 6.59 2.00 9.70
N LYS A 13 7.16 2.98 10.41
CA LYS A 13 6.53 3.60 11.58
C LYS A 13 5.24 4.31 11.19
N LYS A 14 5.24 5.09 10.10
CA LYS A 14 4.06 5.78 9.56
C LYS A 14 2.97 4.78 9.12
N ILE A 15 3.33 3.67 8.49
CA ILE A 15 2.39 2.60 8.13
C ILE A 15 1.72 2.01 9.37
N LYS A 16 2.48 1.76 10.45
CA LYS A 16 1.94 1.28 11.72
C LYS A 16 1.03 2.30 12.44
N TYR A 17 1.21 3.60 12.19
CA TYR A 17 0.29 4.63 12.68
C TYR A 17 -1.05 4.60 11.94
N ILE A 18 -1.10 4.15 10.68
CA ILE A 18 -2.36 3.97 9.94
C ILE A 18 -3.12 2.77 10.50
N ASP A 19 -2.43 1.64 10.68
CA ASP A 19 -2.95 0.48 11.40
C ASP A 19 -1.77 -0.32 11.99
N ASN A 20 -1.83 -0.58 13.28
CA ASN A 20 -0.78 -1.29 14.00
C ASN A 20 -0.64 -2.76 13.58
N ASN A 21 -1.63 -3.32 12.88
CA ASN A 21 -1.60 -4.68 12.34
C ASN A 21 -0.86 -4.77 11.00
N TYR A 22 -0.51 -3.66 10.36
CA TYR A 22 0.31 -3.71 9.15
C TYR A 22 1.76 -4.14 9.44
N ARG A 23 2.29 -4.97 8.55
CA ARG A 23 3.66 -5.51 8.59
C ARG A 23 4.29 -5.31 7.22
N VAL A 24 5.51 -4.79 7.21
CA VAL A 24 6.24 -4.49 5.97
C VAL A 24 7.30 -5.56 5.77
N PHE A 25 7.32 -6.16 4.57
CA PHE A 25 8.27 -7.19 4.20
C PHE A 25 9.04 -6.79 2.95
N ARG A 26 10.33 -7.16 2.90
CA ARG A 26 11.10 -7.18 1.65
C ARG A 26 11.10 -8.60 1.09
N ASN A 27 10.54 -8.76 -0.10
CA ASN A 27 10.68 -9.97 -0.88
C ASN A 27 11.99 -9.91 -1.67
N ILE A 28 13.02 -10.61 -1.18
CA ILE A 28 14.35 -10.61 -1.80
C ILE A 28 14.37 -11.29 -3.16
N THR A 29 13.55 -12.32 -3.38
CA THR A 29 13.47 -13.05 -4.66
C THR A 29 12.81 -12.20 -5.74
N LYS A 30 11.76 -11.46 -5.38
CA LYS A 30 11.02 -10.57 -6.31
C LYS A 30 11.51 -9.12 -6.28
N HIS A 31 12.54 -8.83 -5.49
CA HIS A 31 13.13 -7.50 -5.28
C HIS A 31 12.17 -6.36 -4.87
N ARG A 32 11.00 -6.67 -4.30
CA ARG A 32 9.93 -5.69 -4.02
C ARG A 32 9.50 -5.67 -2.57
N PHE A 33 8.89 -4.57 -2.14
CA PHE A 33 8.27 -4.46 -0.83
C PHE A 33 6.81 -4.93 -0.87
N GLU A 34 6.40 -5.64 0.16
CA GLU A 34 5.07 -6.22 0.31
C GLU A 34 4.54 -5.84 1.70
N ILE A 35 3.28 -5.41 1.77
CA ILE A 35 2.59 -5.04 3.00
C ILE A 35 1.56 -6.11 3.29
N TYR A 36 1.61 -6.61 4.50
CA TYR A 36 0.73 -7.65 5.00
C TYR A 36 -0.11 -7.10 6.15
N TYR A 37 -1.37 -7.51 6.21
CA TYR A 37 -2.21 -7.32 7.39
C TYR A 37 -2.09 -8.53 8.31
N GLN A 38 -1.75 -8.29 9.58
CA GLN A 38 -1.68 -9.33 10.58
C GLN A 38 -3.03 -9.52 11.28
N ASN A 39 -3.64 -10.71 11.15
CA ASN A 39 -4.82 -11.10 11.91
C ASN A 39 -4.49 -12.34 12.76
N GLY A 40 -4.18 -12.12 14.03
CA GLY A 40 -3.66 -13.16 14.92
C GLY A 40 -2.30 -13.69 14.44
N LEU A 41 -2.23 -14.99 14.15
CA LEU A 41 -1.05 -15.65 13.60
C LEU A 41 -0.98 -15.60 12.06
N ASN A 42 -2.04 -15.15 11.40
CA ASN A 42 -2.13 -15.12 9.95
C ASN A 42 -1.61 -13.79 9.40
N LEU A 43 -0.91 -13.88 8.26
CA LEU A 43 -0.46 -12.74 7.46
C LEU A 43 -1.15 -12.77 6.10
N ASN A 44 -2.00 -11.78 5.84
CA ASN A 44 -2.69 -11.63 4.56
C ASN A 44 -1.99 -10.57 3.72
N LEU A 45 -1.69 -10.87 2.45
CA LEU A 45 -1.05 -9.91 1.55
C LEU A 45 -2.08 -8.82 1.18
N GLU A 46 -1.80 -7.59 1.58
CA GLU A 46 -2.70 -6.46 1.34
C GLU A 46 -2.26 -5.66 0.11
N LEU A 47 -0.96 -5.39 0.00
CA LEU A 47 -0.44 -4.49 -1.03
C LEU A 47 0.98 -4.88 -1.44
N ILE A 48 1.23 -4.88 -2.74
CA ILE A 48 2.58 -4.97 -3.31
C ILE A 48 2.98 -3.57 -3.75
N LEU A 49 4.09 -3.05 -3.23
CA LEU A 49 4.59 -1.75 -3.64
C LEU A 49 5.26 -1.87 -5.02
N PRO A 50 4.88 -1.05 -6.01
CA PRO A 50 5.47 -1.06 -7.35
C PRO A 50 6.84 -0.35 -7.40
N TYR A 51 7.48 -0.14 -6.24
CA TYR A 51 8.71 0.62 -6.10
C TYR A 51 9.75 -0.19 -5.31
N ASN A 52 11.02 -0.02 -5.69
CA ASN A 52 12.14 -0.74 -5.08
C ASN A 52 12.58 -0.16 -3.73
N ASN A 53 12.06 1.01 -3.37
CA ASN A 53 12.39 1.77 -2.17
C ASN A 53 11.12 2.08 -1.37
N LEU A 54 11.26 2.11 -0.06
CA LEU A 54 10.19 2.48 0.85
C LEU A 54 10.25 4.01 1.08
N ASP A 55 9.26 4.72 0.53
CA ASP A 55 9.14 6.18 0.62
C ASP A 55 7.68 6.59 0.80
N TYR A 56 7.41 7.89 0.81
CA TYR A 56 6.07 8.45 1.05
C TYR A 56 5.00 7.97 0.05
N ARG A 57 5.38 7.50 -1.15
CA ARG A 57 4.42 6.93 -2.12
C ARG A 57 3.76 5.67 -1.59
N ALA A 58 4.42 4.92 -0.70
CA ALA A 58 3.83 3.77 -0.03
C ALA A 58 2.63 4.17 0.82
N ILE A 59 2.76 5.27 1.58
CA ILE A 59 1.67 5.81 2.42
C ILE A 59 0.49 6.22 1.55
N ASN A 60 0.74 6.95 0.46
CA ASN A 60 -0.30 7.34 -0.47
C ASN A 60 -1.01 6.14 -1.08
N LEU A 61 -0.27 5.09 -1.46
CA LEU A 61 -0.84 3.90 -2.07
C LEU A 61 -1.68 3.09 -1.09
N ILE A 62 -1.21 2.92 0.15
CA ILE A 62 -1.98 2.26 1.23
C ILE A 62 -3.29 2.99 1.48
N ASN A 63 -3.24 4.32 1.63
CA ASN A 63 -4.45 5.10 1.84
C ASN A 63 -5.40 4.96 0.65
N LYS A 64 -4.90 5.00 -0.60
CA LYS A 64 -5.72 4.81 -1.80
C LYS A 64 -6.34 3.40 -1.92
N SER A 65 -5.65 2.35 -1.45
CA SER A 65 -6.11 0.97 -1.61
C SER A 65 -7.05 0.50 -0.51
N ARG A 66 -7.20 1.27 0.59
CA ARG A 66 -8.14 0.93 1.66
C ARG A 66 -9.58 0.98 1.14
N VAL A 67 -10.39 0.01 1.58
CA VAL A 67 -11.80 -0.10 1.16
C VAL A 67 -12.60 1.16 1.47
N GLU A 68 -12.23 1.87 2.54
CA GLU A 68 -12.82 3.15 2.97
C GLU A 68 -12.67 4.26 1.92
N ASN A 69 -11.64 4.16 1.07
CA ASN A 69 -11.36 5.10 -0.02
C ASN A 69 -11.64 4.48 -1.40
N ALA A 70 -12.22 3.28 -1.46
CA ALA A 70 -12.52 2.61 -2.72
C ALA A 70 -13.53 3.44 -3.53
N ASP A 71 -14.56 3.97 -2.89
CA ASP A 71 -15.58 4.80 -3.52
C ASP A 71 -14.96 6.08 -4.12
N GLU A 72 -14.11 6.79 -3.36
CA GLU A 72 -13.39 7.97 -3.88
C GLU A 72 -12.40 7.62 -5.01
N LEU A 73 -11.84 6.41 -4.99
CA LEU A 73 -10.95 5.92 -6.05
C LEU A 73 -11.72 5.59 -7.33
N PHE A 74 -12.90 4.96 -7.21
CA PHE A 74 -13.81 4.73 -8.34
C PHE A 74 -14.27 6.07 -8.92
N ASP A 75 -14.70 7.01 -8.07
CA ASP A 75 -15.09 8.36 -8.49
C ASP A 75 -13.95 9.11 -9.19
N TYR A 76 -12.72 8.98 -8.71
CA TYR A 76 -11.55 9.56 -9.37
C TYR A 76 -11.30 8.94 -10.75
N VAL A 77 -11.39 7.61 -10.87
CA VAL A 77 -11.19 6.89 -12.13
C VAL A 77 -12.30 7.24 -13.13
N ASP A 78 -13.55 7.30 -12.68
CA ASP A 78 -14.69 7.71 -13.49
C ASP A 78 -14.54 9.14 -13.98
N ASN A 79 -14.22 10.09 -13.09
CA ASN A 79 -13.98 11.49 -13.48
C ASN A 79 -12.79 11.65 -14.43
N PHE A 80 -11.77 10.79 -14.31
CA PHE A 80 -10.62 10.81 -15.21
C PHE A 80 -10.97 10.28 -16.61
N ASN A 81 -11.78 9.23 -16.70
CA ASN A 81 -12.29 8.70 -17.97
C ASN A 81 -13.23 9.67 -18.67
N ASP A 82 -14.07 10.38 -17.90
CA ASP A 82 -14.97 11.43 -18.42
C ASP A 82 -14.17 12.61 -19.00
N LYS A 83 -13.09 13.01 -18.31
CA LYS A 83 -12.19 14.08 -18.81
C LYS A 83 -11.39 13.68 -20.05
N LEU A 84 -11.15 12.39 -20.26
CA LEU A 84 -10.46 11.85 -21.43
C LEU A 84 -11.41 11.53 -22.60
N GLY A 85 -12.73 11.64 -22.40
CA GLY A 85 -13.73 11.31 -23.43
C GLY A 85 -13.78 9.82 -23.78
N LEU A 86 -13.42 8.94 -22.83
CA LEU A 86 -13.36 7.48 -23.03
C LEU A 86 -14.65 6.75 -22.61
N LYS A 87 -15.69 7.47 -22.18
CA LYS A 87 -17.04 6.92 -22.04
C LYS A 87 -17.83 7.17 -23.33
N GLU A 88 -18.29 6.10 -23.97
CA GLU A 88 -19.28 6.15 -25.06
C GLU A 88 -20.67 6.53 -24.53
#